data_AF-A0A1H8WSC8-F1
#
_entry.id   AF-A0A1H8WSC8-F1
#
_cell.length_a   1.000
_cell.length_b   1.000
_cell.length_c   1.000
_cell.angle_alpha   90.00
_cell.angle_beta   90.00
_cell.angle_gamma   90.00
#
_symmetry.space_group_name_H-M   'P 1'
#
loop_
_entity.id
_entity.type
_entity.pdbx_description
1 polymer ?
#
loop_
_entity_poly.entity_id
_entity_poly.type
_entity_poly.pdbx_seq_one_letter_code
_entity_poly.pdbx_strand_id
1 'polypeptide(L)'
;MTDRRVSRRSLLSAGAAAGLAVVGSGALRTVSTDRTGRTDRSESVGGDCCGDCSSTQADLQSDGVDASDEGGNHWLAFGWAKHREGFGRYESTLRVPCVPPVHDERVVFFYFPAFQSYSDDSDDADGYILQPVLAWNWGGSGRWEIGTWSGSSSHGFEHSELVPVSPGDRLRAVIQRPDSLPGRWYLEMRNRTTGDVAVSRSHRLDQRFRYAYLTLEANRPYDPKNCGFLPGGTTFDGITLTDWHGDRISPDWHRRYDDSFDCDLAVDVRSADRVAIDTASEQPGETGRTTDWPAGIDLPSWVRQW
;
A
#
# COMPACT_ATOMS: atom_id res chain seq x y z
N MET A 1 22.35 15.51 -34.24
CA MET A 1 22.54 16.09 -32.90
C MET A 1 21.49 17.16 -32.69
N THR A 2 20.37 16.80 -32.07
CA THR A 2 19.45 17.74 -31.39
C THR A 2 18.66 16.89 -30.42
N ASP A 3 19.10 16.96 -29.17
CA ASP A 3 18.54 16.32 -27.99
C ASP A 3 17.22 17.02 -27.63
N ARG A 4 16.10 16.27 -27.69
CA ARG A 4 14.79 16.72 -27.23
C ARG A 4 14.39 15.84 -26.06
N ARG A 5 14.86 16.20 -24.86
CA ARG A 5 14.30 15.68 -23.60
C ARG A 5 12.87 16.17 -23.46
N VAL A 6 11.91 15.30 -23.75
CA VAL A 6 10.50 15.51 -23.42
C VAL A 6 10.33 15.12 -21.96
N SER A 7 10.21 16.13 -21.09
CA SER A 7 9.79 15.97 -19.70
C SER A 7 8.32 15.50 -19.68
N ARG A 8 8.11 14.18 -19.57
CA ARG A 8 6.75 13.60 -19.42
C ARG A 8 6.32 13.72 -17.95
N ARG A 9 5.26 14.49 -17.70
CA ARG A 9 4.54 14.56 -16.42
C ARG A 9 3.60 13.37 -16.33
N SER A 10 3.90 12.38 -15.50
CA SER A 10 2.89 11.41 -15.05
C SER A 10 2.02 12.10 -14.01
N LEU A 11 0.70 12.04 -14.14
CA LEU A 11 -0.28 12.56 -13.19
C LEU A 11 -0.89 11.37 -12.44
N LEU A 12 -0.35 11.06 -11.25
CA LEU A 12 -1.09 10.34 -10.23
C LEU A 12 -1.49 11.38 -9.19
N SER A 13 -2.73 11.84 -9.30
CA SER A 13 -3.42 12.63 -8.30
C SER A 13 -4.88 12.23 -8.42
N ALA A 14 -5.35 11.37 -7.51
CA ALA A 14 -6.77 11.23 -7.26
C ALA A 14 -7.24 12.57 -6.68
N GLY A 15 -7.73 13.44 -7.56
CA GLY A 15 -8.36 14.69 -7.16
C GLY A 15 -9.66 14.38 -6.45
N ALA A 16 -9.71 14.69 -5.15
CA ALA A 16 -10.96 14.79 -4.42
C ALA A 16 -11.83 15.88 -5.06
N ALA A 17 -12.99 15.51 -5.59
CA ALA A 17 -14.04 16.47 -5.94
C ALA A 17 -15.41 15.84 -5.66
N ALA A 18 -16.13 16.49 -4.75
CA ALA A 18 -17.43 16.13 -4.23
C ALA A 18 -18.55 16.14 -5.28
N GLY A 19 -19.54 15.26 -5.08
CA GLY A 19 -20.78 15.21 -5.84
C GLY A 19 -21.87 14.45 -5.09
N LEU A 20 -22.26 14.96 -3.93
CA LEU A 20 -23.43 14.50 -3.16
C LEU A 20 -24.72 14.81 -3.92
N ALA A 21 -25.52 13.77 -4.17
CA ALA A 21 -26.97 13.89 -4.33
C ALA A 21 -27.64 12.60 -3.83
N VAL A 22 -28.27 12.67 -2.66
CA VAL A 22 -29.17 11.64 -2.12
C VAL A 22 -30.45 12.30 -1.62
N VAL A 23 -31.50 11.47 -1.59
CA VAL A 23 -32.81 11.56 -0.91
C VAL A 23 -33.96 11.87 -1.90
N GLY A 24 -35.04 11.09 -1.95
CA GLY A 24 -35.50 9.96 -1.13
C GLY A 24 -36.78 9.37 -1.77
N SER A 25 -37.26 8.19 -1.39
CA SER A 25 -38.18 8.02 -0.26
C SER A 25 -38.52 6.53 -0.12
N GLY A 26 -38.70 6.01 1.11
CA GLY A 26 -39.19 4.64 1.28
C GLY A 26 -39.26 4.09 2.70
N ALA A 27 -40.28 4.54 3.44
CA ALA A 27 -41.07 3.82 4.45
C ALA A 27 -40.39 3.03 5.61
N LEU A 28 -40.66 3.56 6.80
CA LEU A 28 -40.69 2.96 8.13
C LEU A 28 -41.29 1.54 8.21
N ARG A 29 -40.63 0.66 8.97
CA ARG A 29 -41.28 -0.29 9.90
C ARG A 29 -40.41 -0.52 11.13
N THR A 30 -40.91 -0.09 12.27
CA THR A 30 -40.43 -0.39 13.62
C THR A 30 -40.90 -1.77 14.05
N VAL A 31 -39.98 -2.61 14.54
CA VAL A 31 -40.31 -3.75 15.41
C VAL A 31 -39.40 -3.66 16.62
N SER A 32 -40.03 -3.34 17.74
CA SER A 32 -39.47 -3.36 19.08
C SER A 32 -39.48 -4.80 19.61
N THR A 33 -38.34 -5.24 20.14
CA THR A 33 -38.30 -6.33 21.12
C THR A 33 -37.24 -6.02 22.15
N ASP A 34 -37.71 -5.75 23.37
CA ASP A 34 -36.97 -5.72 24.61
C ASP A 34 -36.17 -7.01 24.80
N ARG A 35 -34.89 -6.88 25.17
CA ARG A 35 -34.22 -7.92 25.94
C ARG A 35 -33.22 -7.32 26.92
N THR A 36 -33.48 -7.68 28.17
CA THR A 36 -32.87 -7.26 29.42
C THR A 36 -31.39 -7.62 29.55
N GLY A 37 -30.62 -6.65 30.05
CA GLY A 37 -29.71 -6.80 31.20
C GLY A 37 -28.54 -7.76 31.04
N ARG A 38 -27.37 -7.21 30.68
CA ARG A 38 -26.07 -7.77 31.06
C ARG A 38 -25.14 -6.64 31.46
N THR A 39 -24.56 -6.78 32.65
CA THR A 39 -23.59 -5.88 33.28
C THR A 39 -22.27 -5.92 32.52
N ASP A 40 -21.93 -4.82 31.85
CA ASP A 40 -20.62 -4.62 31.23
C ASP A 40 -19.61 -4.21 32.32
N ARG A 41 -18.68 -5.13 32.61
CA ARG A 41 -17.38 -4.77 33.16
C ARG A 41 -16.59 -4.14 32.02
N SER A 42 -16.36 -2.84 32.12
CA SER A 42 -15.38 -2.13 31.30
C SER A 42 -13.97 -2.56 31.73
N GLU A 43 -13.50 -3.67 31.18
CA GLU A 43 -12.07 -3.90 31.09
C GLU A 43 -11.53 -3.00 29.96
N SER A 44 -10.77 -1.99 30.35
CA SER A 44 -9.97 -1.18 29.45
C SER A 44 -8.92 -2.06 28.77
N VAL A 45 -9.28 -2.66 27.65
CA VAL A 45 -8.33 -3.29 26.71
C VAL A 45 -7.60 -2.18 25.97
N GLY A 46 -6.74 -1.45 26.69
CA GLY A 46 -5.66 -0.67 26.09
C GLY A 46 -4.54 -1.62 25.71
N GLY A 47 -4.80 -2.48 24.72
CA GLY A 47 -3.78 -3.35 24.15
C GLY A 47 -2.80 -2.48 23.39
N ASP A 48 -1.60 -2.36 23.94
CA ASP A 48 -0.44 -1.71 23.32
C ASP A 48 -0.20 -2.37 21.96
N CYS A 49 -0.73 -1.76 20.89
CA CYS A 49 -0.60 -2.28 19.53
C CYS A 49 0.88 -2.26 19.07
N CYS A 50 1.74 -1.57 19.81
CA CYS A 50 3.13 -1.28 19.51
C CYS A 50 4.15 -2.07 20.35
N GLY A 51 3.72 -2.93 21.29
CA GLY A 51 4.64 -3.56 22.25
C GLY A 51 5.64 -4.58 21.68
N ASP A 52 5.52 -4.96 20.40
CA ASP A 52 6.32 -6.04 19.82
C ASP A 52 6.64 -5.83 18.32
N CYS A 53 6.77 -4.57 17.88
CA CYS A 53 7.22 -4.24 16.53
C CYS A 53 8.76 -4.22 16.39
N SER A 54 9.50 -4.83 17.33
CA SER A 54 10.96 -4.91 17.23
C SER A 54 11.36 -5.90 16.13
N SER A 55 11.71 -5.39 14.96
CA SER A 55 12.31 -6.19 13.89
C SER A 55 13.78 -6.43 14.19
N THR A 56 14.21 -7.69 14.13
CA THR A 56 15.63 -8.03 14.09
C THR A 56 16.12 -7.82 12.66
N GLN A 57 16.86 -6.74 12.42
CA GLN A 57 17.40 -6.39 11.11
C GLN A 57 18.53 -7.37 10.75
N ALA A 58 18.34 -8.15 9.68
CA ALA A 58 19.42 -8.93 9.07
C ALA A 58 19.95 -8.15 7.87
N ASP A 59 21.25 -7.86 7.87
CA ASP A 59 21.93 -7.25 6.74
C ASP A 59 21.89 -8.22 5.54
N LEU A 60 21.19 -7.82 4.48
CA LEU A 60 21.13 -8.59 3.23
C LEU A 60 21.35 -7.64 2.05
N GLN A 61 22.12 -8.09 1.05
CA GLN A 61 22.55 -7.35 -0.14
C GLN A 61 21.48 -7.19 -1.23
N SER A 62 21.29 -5.97 -1.73
CA SER A 62 20.40 -5.70 -2.87
C SER A 62 21.00 -6.23 -4.17
N ASP A 63 20.34 -7.20 -4.79
CA ASP A 63 20.67 -7.65 -6.14
C ASP A 63 20.08 -6.63 -7.12
N GLY A 64 20.86 -5.58 -7.39
CA GLY A 64 20.49 -4.48 -8.27
C GLY A 64 20.08 -4.96 -9.65
N VAL A 65 18.78 -4.89 -9.94
CA VAL A 65 18.22 -4.96 -11.29
C VAL A 65 17.41 -3.68 -11.50
N ASP A 66 17.79 -2.92 -12.54
CA ASP A 66 17.23 -1.63 -12.90
C ASP A 66 15.73 -1.74 -13.25
N ALA A 67 14.87 -1.37 -12.30
CA ALA A 67 13.50 -0.95 -12.58
C ALA A 67 13.45 0.56 -12.92
N SER A 68 14.53 1.12 -13.48
CA SER A 68 14.67 2.54 -13.84
C SER A 68 13.66 3.04 -14.87
N ASP A 69 12.90 2.15 -15.49
CA ASP A 69 11.92 2.47 -16.53
C ASP A 69 10.46 2.58 -16.03
N GLU A 70 10.19 2.28 -14.75
CA GLU A 70 8.84 2.37 -14.18
C GLU A 70 8.55 3.77 -13.60
N GLY A 71 8.37 4.73 -14.51
CA GLY A 71 8.18 6.14 -14.18
C GLY A 71 7.00 6.45 -13.25
N GLY A 72 7.28 7.16 -12.16
CA GLY A 72 6.35 8.12 -11.55
C GLY A 72 5.38 7.58 -10.48
N ASN A 73 5.51 6.34 -10.04
CA ASN A 73 4.76 5.81 -8.91
C ASN A 73 5.49 6.22 -7.61
N HIS A 74 4.77 6.83 -6.66
CA HIS A 74 5.33 7.27 -5.37
C HIS A 74 5.46 6.07 -4.40
N TRP A 75 6.00 4.97 -4.92
CA TRP A 75 6.24 3.73 -4.18
C TRP A 75 7.50 3.89 -3.37
N LEU A 76 7.33 3.96 -2.05
CA LEU A 76 8.43 4.16 -1.11
C LEU A 76 9.32 2.91 -1.08
N ALA A 77 8.68 1.75 -1.00
CA ALA A 77 9.32 0.45 -0.95
C ALA A 77 8.42 -0.61 -1.57
N PHE A 78 9.03 -1.55 -2.28
CA PHE A 78 8.29 -2.70 -2.80
C PHE A 78 9.16 -3.93 -3.03
N GLY A 79 8.54 -5.09 -2.84
CA GLY A 79 8.99 -6.35 -3.41
C GLY A 79 8.32 -6.59 -4.76
N TRP A 80 9.03 -7.16 -5.73
CA TRP A 80 8.45 -7.50 -7.03
C TRP A 80 8.93 -8.84 -7.57
N ALA A 81 8.09 -9.49 -8.37
CA ALA A 81 8.41 -10.71 -9.08
C ALA A 81 7.83 -10.67 -10.49
N LYS A 82 8.53 -11.28 -11.46
CA LYS A 82 8.08 -11.37 -12.85
C LYS A 82 7.86 -12.82 -13.25
N HIS A 83 6.77 -13.06 -13.98
CA HIS A 83 6.49 -14.37 -14.54
C HIS A 83 6.09 -14.29 -16.02
N ARG A 84 6.80 -15.05 -16.86
CA ARG A 84 6.66 -15.03 -18.32
C ARG A 84 5.23 -15.35 -18.78
N GLU A 85 4.63 -16.39 -18.21
CA GLU A 85 3.28 -16.79 -18.59
C GLU A 85 2.20 -15.84 -18.07
N GLY A 86 2.57 -14.95 -17.14
CA GLY A 86 1.64 -14.11 -16.39
C GLY A 86 1.12 -14.84 -15.16
N PHE A 87 0.61 -14.06 -14.22
CA PHE A 87 -0.03 -14.55 -13.01
C PHE A 87 -1.53 -14.81 -13.27
N GLY A 88 -2.13 -15.73 -12.51
CA GLY A 88 -3.56 -16.05 -12.55
C GLY A 88 -4.27 -15.86 -11.20
N ARG A 89 -3.54 -16.00 -10.10
CA ARG A 89 -4.04 -15.77 -8.74
C ARG A 89 -2.93 -15.25 -7.83
N TYR A 90 -3.28 -14.30 -6.99
CA TYR A 90 -2.58 -13.90 -5.78
C TYR A 90 -3.48 -14.08 -4.56
N GLU A 91 -2.90 -14.55 -3.46
CA GLU A 91 -3.52 -14.53 -2.14
C GLU A 91 -2.44 -14.33 -1.08
N SER A 92 -2.71 -13.50 -0.08
CA SER A 92 -1.88 -13.43 1.13
C SER A 92 -2.69 -12.96 2.33
N THR A 93 -2.04 -12.99 3.48
CA THR A 93 -2.49 -12.27 4.67
C THR A 93 -1.55 -11.11 4.97
N LEU A 94 -2.07 -10.09 5.64
CA LEU A 94 -1.28 -9.00 6.22
C LEU A 94 -1.95 -8.51 7.49
N ARG A 95 -1.20 -7.84 8.36
CA ARG A 95 -1.76 -7.20 9.55
C ARG A 95 -1.85 -5.70 9.32
N VAL A 96 -2.94 -5.09 9.78
CA VAL A 96 -3.05 -3.63 9.78
C VAL A 96 -1.97 -3.08 10.72
N PRO A 97 -1.06 -2.24 10.23
CA PRO A 97 0.02 -1.73 11.05
C PRO A 97 -0.46 -0.62 11.99
N CYS A 98 0.42 -0.19 12.87
CA CYS A 98 0.19 1.00 13.67
C CYS A 98 0.01 2.23 12.78
N VAL A 99 -0.81 3.16 13.25
CA VAL A 99 -1.01 4.44 12.60
C VAL A 99 0.28 5.28 12.65
N PRO A 100 0.50 6.22 11.72
CA PRO A 100 1.58 7.18 11.82
C PRO A 100 1.58 7.93 13.16
N PRO A 101 2.76 8.16 13.78
CA PRO A 101 2.85 8.90 15.04
C PRO A 101 2.55 10.39 14.85
N VAL A 102 2.84 10.95 13.67
CA VAL A 102 2.42 12.28 13.26
C VAL A 102 1.38 12.16 12.15
N HIS A 103 0.34 12.99 12.20
CA HIS A 103 -0.74 12.99 11.22
C HIS A 103 -0.80 14.32 10.45
N ASP A 104 -0.82 14.23 9.13
CA ASP A 104 -1.17 15.32 8.22
C ASP A 104 -2.38 14.85 7.41
N GLU A 105 -3.47 15.61 7.46
CA GLU A 105 -4.74 15.28 6.79
C GLU A 105 -4.59 15.09 5.27
N ARG A 106 -3.50 15.59 4.67
CA ARG A 106 -3.22 15.50 3.23
C ARG A 106 -2.41 14.27 2.85
N VAL A 107 -1.69 13.66 3.79
CA VAL A 107 -0.80 12.53 3.51
C VAL A 107 -1.58 11.22 3.60
N VAL A 108 -1.45 10.39 2.57
CA VAL A 108 -2.15 9.12 2.43
C VAL A 108 -1.12 8.04 2.15
N PHE A 109 -1.21 6.92 2.86
CA PHE A 109 -0.36 5.75 2.65
C PHE A 109 -1.17 4.56 2.17
N PHE A 110 -0.55 3.68 1.40
CA PHE A 110 -1.17 2.47 0.91
C PHE A 110 -0.23 1.28 1.06
N TYR A 111 -0.74 0.20 1.64
CA TYR A 111 -0.14 -1.12 1.55
C TYR A 111 -0.96 -2.00 0.62
N PHE A 112 -0.33 -2.62 -0.37
CA PHE A 112 -1.05 -3.50 -1.29
C PHE A 112 -0.15 -4.55 -1.97
N PRO A 113 -0.68 -5.76 -2.23
CA PRO A 113 -0.24 -6.54 -3.36
C PRO A 113 -0.83 -5.99 -4.66
N ALA A 114 -0.10 -6.14 -5.76
CA ALA A 114 -0.58 -5.76 -7.08
C ALA A 114 -0.23 -6.79 -8.14
N PHE A 115 -1.08 -6.89 -9.15
CA PHE A 115 -0.71 -7.38 -10.47
C PHE A 115 -0.65 -6.22 -11.44
N GLN A 116 0.44 -6.14 -12.20
CA GLN A 116 0.60 -5.16 -13.27
C GLN A 116 0.96 -5.82 -14.59
N SER A 117 0.45 -5.23 -15.65
CA SER A 117 0.78 -5.55 -17.03
C SER A 117 1.31 -4.29 -17.69
N TYR A 118 2.36 -4.43 -18.50
CA TYR A 118 2.79 -3.40 -19.43
C TYR A 118 2.51 -3.90 -20.85
N SER A 119 2.27 -2.99 -21.78
CA SER A 119 2.19 -3.37 -23.18
C SER A 119 3.59 -3.80 -23.64
N ASP A 120 3.70 -4.94 -24.33
CA ASP A 120 4.99 -5.43 -24.85
C ASP A 120 5.46 -4.61 -26.07
N ASP A 121 4.61 -3.74 -26.64
CA ASP A 121 4.73 -3.20 -28.00
C ASP A 121 4.81 -1.66 -28.11
N SER A 122 4.96 -0.89 -27.03
CA SER A 122 5.15 0.56 -27.18
C SER A 122 5.96 1.23 -26.07
N ASP A 123 6.63 2.33 -26.45
CA ASP A 123 7.16 3.38 -25.58
C ASP A 123 6.08 4.07 -24.70
N ASP A 124 4.86 3.51 -24.66
CA ASP A 124 3.79 3.92 -23.76
C ASP A 124 3.71 2.94 -22.59
N ALA A 125 4.24 3.40 -21.45
CA ALA A 125 4.18 2.75 -20.14
C ALA A 125 2.76 2.73 -19.55
N ASP A 126 1.71 2.63 -20.37
CA ASP A 126 0.33 2.59 -19.92
C ASP A 126 -0.02 1.20 -19.38
N GLY A 127 0.47 0.95 -18.17
CA GLY A 127 0.22 -0.28 -17.46
C GLY A 127 -1.17 -0.29 -16.82
N TYR A 128 -1.81 -1.45 -16.84
CA TYR A 128 -2.99 -1.72 -16.03
C TYR A 128 -2.58 -2.36 -14.72
N ILE A 129 -3.19 -1.93 -13.61
CA ILE A 129 -2.90 -2.44 -12.28
C ILE A 129 -4.16 -2.96 -11.59
N LEU A 130 -4.00 -3.99 -10.78
CA LEU A 130 -5.04 -4.67 -9.99
C LEU A 130 -4.58 -4.74 -8.53
N GLN A 131 -5.31 -4.15 -7.58
CA GLN A 131 -4.81 -3.96 -6.21
C GLN A 131 -5.93 -4.12 -5.17
N PRO A 132 -5.90 -5.14 -4.31
CA PRO A 132 -6.48 -5.07 -2.96
C PRO A 132 -5.60 -4.20 -2.10
N VAL A 133 -6.16 -3.27 -1.33
CA VAL A 133 -5.35 -2.21 -0.71
C VAL A 133 -5.85 -1.93 0.69
N LEU A 134 -4.89 -1.66 1.56
CA LEU A 134 -5.06 -1.07 2.87
C LEU A 134 -4.58 0.38 2.81
N ALA A 135 -5.49 1.33 2.95
CA ALA A 135 -5.22 2.77 2.85
C ALA A 135 -5.31 3.45 4.22
N TRP A 136 -4.35 4.33 4.53
CA TRP A 136 -4.40 5.23 5.67
C TRP A 136 -4.85 6.61 5.22
N ASN A 137 -5.81 7.20 5.94
CA ASN A 137 -6.19 8.61 5.79
C ASN A 137 -6.74 8.97 4.40
N TRP A 138 -7.35 8.01 3.69
CA TRP A 138 -7.97 8.31 2.41
C TRP A 138 -9.06 9.37 2.57
N GLY A 139 -8.99 10.44 1.78
CA GLY A 139 -9.92 11.56 1.88
C GLY A 139 -9.87 12.32 3.22
N GLY A 140 -8.75 12.24 3.96
CA GLY A 140 -8.60 12.88 5.26
C GLY A 140 -9.30 12.12 6.40
N SER A 141 -9.52 10.81 6.24
CA SER A 141 -10.32 10.01 7.17
C SER A 141 -9.69 9.79 8.55
N GLY A 142 -8.38 9.99 8.68
CA GLY A 142 -7.63 9.76 9.92
C GLY A 142 -7.67 8.30 10.42
N ARG A 143 -7.92 7.34 9.54
CA ARG A 143 -8.06 5.91 9.90
C ARG A 143 -7.55 4.98 8.81
N TRP A 144 -7.40 3.70 9.15
CA TRP A 144 -7.15 2.63 8.20
C TRP A 144 -8.45 2.15 7.55
N GLU A 145 -8.42 1.94 6.25
CA GLU A 145 -9.55 1.49 5.45
C GLU A 145 -9.09 0.45 4.42
N ILE A 146 -9.87 -0.60 4.22
CA ILE A 146 -9.65 -1.58 3.16
C ILE A 146 -10.50 -1.26 1.93
N GLY A 147 -9.93 -1.51 0.77
CA GLY A 147 -10.58 -1.30 -0.52
C GLY A 147 -9.96 -2.16 -1.61
N THR A 148 -10.42 -1.95 -2.83
CA THR A 148 -9.82 -2.53 -4.03
C THR A 148 -9.76 -1.45 -5.11
N TRP A 149 -8.70 -1.44 -5.90
CA TRP A 149 -8.43 -0.50 -6.97
C TRP A 149 -8.08 -1.28 -8.25
N SER A 150 -8.52 -0.78 -9.39
CA SER A 150 -8.05 -1.26 -10.68
C SER A 150 -8.10 -0.14 -11.71
N GLY A 151 -7.12 -0.09 -12.60
CA GLY A 151 -7.12 0.95 -13.63
C GLY A 151 -5.84 1.08 -14.40
N SER A 152 -5.87 2.02 -15.35
CA SER A 152 -4.72 2.53 -16.09
C SER A 152 -4.96 4.00 -16.41
N SER A 153 -3.97 4.69 -16.97
CA SER A 153 -4.15 6.08 -17.35
C SER A 153 -5.13 6.24 -18.53
N SER A 154 -5.20 5.26 -19.44
CA SER A 154 -6.14 5.27 -20.57
C SER A 154 -7.56 4.83 -20.21
N HIS A 155 -7.72 3.92 -19.25
CA HIS A 155 -9.03 3.36 -18.89
C HIS A 155 -9.66 4.03 -17.65
N GLY A 156 -8.92 4.92 -16.99
CA GLY A 156 -9.29 5.46 -15.70
C GLY A 156 -9.03 4.47 -14.56
N PHE A 157 -9.13 4.99 -13.33
CA PHE A 157 -9.00 4.22 -12.11
C PHE A 157 -10.36 4.10 -11.43
N GLU A 158 -10.71 2.88 -11.09
CA GLU A 158 -11.91 2.54 -10.31
C GLU A 158 -11.49 1.98 -8.96
N HIS A 159 -12.31 2.23 -7.94
CA HIS A 159 -12.15 1.62 -6.63
C HIS A 159 -13.48 1.21 -6.01
N SER A 160 -13.44 0.23 -5.10
CA SER A 160 -14.61 -0.14 -4.31
C SER A 160 -14.94 0.93 -3.26
N GLU A 161 -16.09 0.79 -2.61
CA GLU A 161 -16.31 1.45 -1.32
C GLU A 161 -15.20 1.03 -0.33
N LEU A 162 -14.81 1.98 0.52
CA LEU A 162 -13.81 1.76 1.55
C LEU A 162 -14.46 1.34 2.85
N VAL A 163 -13.84 0.38 3.53
CA VAL A 163 -14.36 -0.19 4.77
C VAL A 163 -13.35 0.04 5.90
N PRO A 164 -13.72 0.68 7.02
CA PRO A 164 -12.79 0.95 8.10
C PRO A 164 -12.28 -0.33 8.77
N VAL A 165 -11.02 -0.33 9.16
CA VAL A 165 -10.37 -1.42 9.92
C VAL A 165 -9.49 -0.84 11.02
N SER A 166 -9.11 -1.67 12.00
CA SER A 166 -8.31 -1.23 13.15
C SER A 166 -6.88 -1.76 13.09
N PRO A 167 -5.88 -1.04 13.64
CA PRO A 167 -4.55 -1.60 13.87
C PRO A 167 -4.61 -2.99 14.53
N GLY A 168 -3.75 -3.90 14.06
CA GLY A 168 -3.69 -5.28 14.53
C GLY A 168 -4.65 -6.26 13.82
N ASP A 169 -5.66 -5.76 13.09
CA ASP A 169 -6.58 -6.61 12.33
C ASP A 169 -5.85 -7.49 11.31
N ARG A 170 -6.35 -8.72 11.13
CA ARG A 170 -5.81 -9.66 10.14
C ARG A 170 -6.58 -9.53 8.84
N LEU A 171 -5.90 -9.13 7.79
CA LEU A 171 -6.47 -8.98 6.47
C LEU A 171 -6.10 -10.15 5.58
N ARG A 172 -6.97 -10.43 4.61
CA ARG A 172 -6.73 -11.33 3.49
C ARG A 172 -6.91 -10.55 2.19
N ALA A 173 -5.88 -10.56 1.35
CA ALA A 173 -5.88 -9.94 0.04
C ALA A 173 -5.98 -11.01 -1.05
N VAL A 174 -6.82 -10.79 -2.07
CA VAL A 174 -6.95 -11.70 -3.23
C VAL A 174 -7.03 -10.92 -4.53
N ILE A 175 -6.26 -11.40 -5.50
CA ILE A 175 -6.43 -11.09 -6.93
C ILE A 175 -6.64 -12.42 -7.63
N GLN A 176 -7.73 -12.60 -8.36
CA GLN A 176 -7.96 -13.86 -9.07
C GLN A 176 -8.68 -13.62 -10.38
N ARG A 177 -8.39 -14.46 -11.37
CA ARG A 177 -9.20 -14.57 -12.58
C ARG A 177 -10.11 -15.81 -12.45
N PRO A 178 -11.36 -15.68 -11.98
CA PRO A 178 -12.21 -16.84 -11.78
C PRO A 178 -12.82 -17.29 -13.10
N ASP A 179 -12.97 -18.60 -13.30
CA ASP A 179 -13.61 -19.18 -14.50
C ASP A 179 -15.06 -18.71 -14.69
N SER A 180 -15.72 -18.33 -13.59
CA SER A 180 -17.07 -17.78 -13.59
C SER A 180 -17.18 -16.35 -14.14
N LEU A 181 -16.06 -15.64 -14.33
CA LEU A 181 -16.03 -14.28 -14.88
C LEU A 181 -15.00 -14.17 -16.03
N PRO A 182 -15.29 -14.74 -17.22
CA PRO A 182 -14.36 -14.72 -18.34
C PRO A 182 -13.93 -13.30 -18.72
N GLY A 183 -12.60 -13.11 -18.77
CA GLY A 183 -11.95 -11.85 -19.09
C GLY A 183 -12.03 -10.80 -17.98
N ARG A 184 -12.51 -11.10 -16.77
CA ARG A 184 -12.50 -10.14 -15.66
C ARG A 184 -11.72 -10.67 -14.47
N TRP A 185 -11.15 -9.75 -13.73
CA TRP A 185 -10.44 -10.01 -12.48
C TRP A 185 -11.34 -9.71 -11.29
N TYR A 186 -11.25 -10.55 -10.28
CA TYR A 186 -11.88 -10.37 -8.98
C TYR A 186 -10.83 -9.90 -7.98
N LEU A 187 -11.16 -8.83 -7.27
CA LEU A 187 -10.33 -8.24 -6.22
C LEU A 187 -11.10 -8.31 -4.91
N GLU A 188 -10.43 -8.74 -3.84
CA GLU A 188 -10.98 -8.75 -2.49
C GLU A 188 -9.92 -8.33 -1.49
N MET A 189 -10.33 -7.46 -0.57
CA MET A 189 -9.66 -7.23 0.71
C MET A 189 -10.67 -7.56 1.81
N ARG A 190 -10.34 -8.49 2.70
CA ARG A 190 -11.22 -8.96 3.77
C ARG A 190 -10.56 -8.81 5.12
N ASN A 191 -11.26 -8.17 6.06
CA ASN A 191 -10.92 -8.24 7.46
C ASN A 191 -11.36 -9.60 8.04
N ARG A 192 -10.40 -10.46 8.39
CA ARG A 192 -10.65 -11.79 8.98
C ARG A 192 -10.95 -11.71 10.47
N THR A 193 -10.66 -10.57 11.11
CA THR A 193 -11.04 -10.32 12.51
C THR A 193 -12.54 -10.03 12.61
N THR A 194 -13.04 -9.09 11.80
CA THR A 194 -14.44 -8.62 11.90
C THR A 194 -15.39 -9.30 10.91
N GLY A 195 -14.87 -9.81 9.80
CA GLY A 195 -15.65 -10.37 8.69
C GLY A 195 -15.94 -9.39 7.55
N ASP A 196 -15.63 -8.11 7.75
CA ASP A 196 -15.84 -7.05 6.77
C ASP A 196 -15.06 -7.28 5.47
N VAL A 197 -15.62 -6.81 4.35
CA VAL A 197 -15.06 -7.09 3.03
C VAL A 197 -15.28 -5.93 2.06
N ALA A 198 -14.22 -5.62 1.30
CA ALA A 198 -14.27 -4.78 0.12
C ALA A 198 -14.00 -5.65 -1.12
N VAL A 199 -14.87 -5.54 -2.13
CA VAL A 199 -14.79 -6.33 -3.36
C VAL A 199 -15.05 -5.44 -4.57
N SER A 200 -14.30 -5.68 -5.65
CA SER A 200 -14.63 -5.17 -6.97
C SER A 200 -14.34 -6.20 -8.06
N ARG A 201 -14.74 -5.88 -9.29
CA ARG A 201 -14.39 -6.62 -10.48
C ARG A 201 -13.82 -5.64 -11.49
N SER A 202 -12.73 -6.00 -12.14
CA SER A 202 -12.22 -5.21 -13.24
C SER A 202 -13.24 -5.16 -14.40
N HIS A 203 -13.02 -4.24 -15.33
CA HIS A 203 -13.57 -4.40 -16.67
C HIS A 203 -12.93 -5.60 -17.41
N ARG A 204 -13.36 -5.82 -18.65
CA ARG A 204 -12.84 -6.95 -19.43
C ARG A 204 -11.40 -6.69 -19.90
N LEU A 205 -10.49 -7.55 -19.49
CA LEU A 205 -9.05 -7.49 -19.69
C LEU A 205 -8.58 -8.83 -20.24
N ASP A 206 -8.06 -8.81 -21.47
CA ASP A 206 -7.49 -9.99 -22.13
C ASP A 206 -5.97 -10.07 -21.98
N GLN A 207 -5.36 -9.05 -21.37
CA GLN A 207 -3.93 -8.97 -21.14
C GLN A 207 -3.46 -9.88 -20.00
N ARG A 208 -2.20 -10.32 -20.13
CA ARG A 208 -1.49 -11.06 -19.08
C ARG A 208 -0.81 -10.09 -18.14
N PHE A 209 -1.01 -10.30 -16.84
CA PHE A 209 -0.31 -9.57 -15.80
C PHE A 209 0.98 -10.30 -15.49
N ARG A 210 2.12 -9.77 -15.93
CA ARG A 210 3.42 -10.44 -15.80
C ARG A 210 4.24 -10.00 -14.60
N TYR A 211 3.79 -8.96 -13.90
CA TYR A 211 4.46 -8.43 -12.71
C TYR A 211 3.54 -8.54 -11.50
N ALA A 212 4.12 -8.96 -10.40
CA ALA A 212 3.50 -8.95 -9.09
C ALA A 212 4.31 -8.03 -8.18
N TYR A 213 3.64 -7.20 -7.40
CA TYR A 213 4.26 -6.28 -6.46
C TYR A 213 3.67 -6.43 -5.06
N LEU A 214 4.45 -6.09 -4.05
CA LEU A 214 4.08 -5.95 -2.65
C LEU A 214 4.62 -4.61 -2.20
N THR A 215 3.75 -3.64 -1.90
CA THR A 215 4.13 -2.23 -1.98
C THR A 215 3.69 -1.44 -0.75
N LEU A 216 4.53 -0.48 -0.37
CA LEU A 216 4.16 0.72 0.38
C LEU A 216 4.24 1.93 -0.56
N GLU A 217 3.12 2.63 -0.72
CA GLU A 217 3.01 3.86 -1.51
C GLU A 217 2.59 5.02 -0.60
N ALA A 218 3.07 6.23 -0.92
CA ALA A 218 2.54 7.46 -0.37
C ALA A 218 2.03 8.38 -1.49
N ASN A 219 1.12 9.29 -1.19
CA ASN A 219 0.74 10.32 -2.15
C ASN A 219 1.76 11.48 -2.17
N ARG A 220 1.70 12.31 -3.23
CA ARG A 220 2.66 13.40 -3.50
C ARG A 220 2.93 14.40 -2.36
N PRO A 221 1.96 14.77 -1.51
CA PRO A 221 2.22 15.66 -0.38
C PRO A 221 3.21 15.10 0.65
N TYR A 222 3.51 13.80 0.64
CA TYR A 222 4.50 13.23 1.55
C TYR A 222 5.90 13.77 1.25
N ASP A 223 6.55 14.33 2.27
CA ASP A 223 7.96 14.71 2.21
C ASP A 223 8.83 13.47 2.52
N PRO A 224 9.68 13.02 1.58
CA PRO A 224 10.56 11.87 1.78
C PRO A 224 11.50 11.97 2.98
N LYS A 225 11.69 13.17 3.53
CA LYS A 225 12.58 13.43 4.68
C LYS A 225 11.83 13.44 6.02
N ASN A 226 10.51 13.30 6.01
CA ASN A 226 9.70 13.38 7.22
C ASN A 226 9.18 12.00 7.64
N CYS A 227 10.08 11.21 8.20
CA CYS A 227 9.83 9.83 8.61
C CYS A 227 8.80 9.71 9.74
N GLY A 228 8.51 10.79 10.47
CA GLY A 228 7.48 10.82 11.51
C GLY A 228 6.05 10.62 10.96
N PHE A 229 5.85 10.76 9.65
CA PHE A 229 4.57 10.43 9.02
C PHE A 229 4.47 8.97 8.58
N LEU A 230 5.55 8.18 8.59
CA LEU A 230 5.46 6.79 8.17
C LEU A 230 4.57 5.98 9.13
N PRO A 231 3.63 5.17 8.62
CA PRO A 231 2.92 4.20 9.44
C PRO A 231 3.90 3.11 9.90
N GLY A 232 3.47 2.24 10.81
CA GLY A 232 4.22 1.02 11.12
C GLY A 232 4.35 0.10 9.90
N GLY A 233 5.32 -0.82 9.95
CA GLY A 233 5.58 -1.80 8.90
C GLY A 233 4.54 -2.92 8.85
N THR A 234 4.46 -3.63 7.73
CA THR A 234 3.58 -4.80 7.59
C THR A 234 4.30 -5.97 6.93
N THR A 235 3.74 -7.17 7.11
CA THR A 235 4.22 -8.39 6.46
C THR A 235 3.12 -8.98 5.61
N PHE A 236 3.42 -9.21 4.33
CA PHE A 236 2.64 -10.07 3.45
C PHE A 236 3.07 -11.51 3.71
N ASP A 237 2.18 -12.30 4.31
CA ASP A 237 2.47 -13.64 4.81
C ASP A 237 1.55 -14.70 4.19
N GLY A 238 2.07 -15.91 4.02
CA GLY A 238 1.37 -17.03 3.38
C GLY A 238 1.08 -16.78 1.90
N ILE A 239 1.98 -16.09 1.20
CA ILE A 239 1.77 -15.68 -0.20
C ILE A 239 1.58 -16.90 -1.10
N THR A 240 0.45 -16.91 -1.77
CA THR A 240 0.06 -17.91 -2.75
C THR A 240 -0.12 -17.27 -4.10
N LEU A 241 0.69 -17.71 -5.05
CA LEU A 241 0.67 -17.30 -6.43
C LEU A 241 0.43 -18.53 -7.33
N THR A 242 -0.40 -18.33 -8.35
CA THR A 242 -0.48 -19.23 -9.50
C THR A 242 -0.15 -18.48 -10.78
N ASP A 243 0.33 -19.20 -11.78
CA ASP A 243 0.46 -18.67 -13.12
C ASP A 243 -0.90 -18.54 -13.83
N TRP A 244 -0.85 -18.10 -15.09
CA TRP A 244 -2.01 -17.94 -15.96
C TRP A 244 -2.75 -19.27 -16.27
N HIS A 245 -2.10 -20.42 -16.10
CA HIS A 245 -2.66 -21.75 -16.28
C HIS A 245 -3.21 -22.37 -14.99
N GLY A 246 -2.94 -21.73 -13.84
CA GLY A 246 -3.39 -22.17 -12.53
C GLY A 246 -2.34 -22.99 -11.78
N ASP A 247 -1.14 -23.16 -12.33
CA ASP A 247 -0.07 -23.88 -11.68
C ASP A 247 0.53 -23.03 -10.56
N ARG A 248 0.78 -23.66 -9.41
CA ARG A 248 1.41 -22.99 -8.25
C ARG A 248 2.81 -22.57 -8.63
N ILE A 249 3.15 -21.31 -8.34
CA ILE A 249 4.50 -20.79 -8.53
C ILE A 249 5.14 -20.39 -7.21
N SER A 250 6.46 -20.49 -7.17
CA SER A 250 7.31 -19.92 -6.13
C SER A 250 7.97 -18.67 -6.71
N PRO A 251 7.53 -17.46 -6.34
CA PRO A 251 8.14 -16.23 -6.84
C PRO A 251 9.60 -16.10 -6.37
N ASP A 252 10.43 -15.54 -7.24
CA ASP A 252 11.72 -14.97 -6.88
C ASP A 252 11.50 -13.47 -6.65
N TRP A 253 11.46 -13.05 -5.38
CA TRP A 253 11.16 -11.67 -5.02
C TRP A 253 12.44 -10.83 -5.07
N HIS A 254 12.42 -9.82 -5.93
CA HIS A 254 13.37 -8.72 -5.90
C HIS A 254 12.84 -7.63 -4.99
N ARG A 255 13.72 -6.75 -4.53
CA ARG A 255 13.37 -5.63 -3.66
C ARG A 255 13.83 -4.31 -4.25
N ARG A 256 13.09 -3.27 -3.92
CA ARG A 256 13.46 -1.89 -4.20
C ARG A 256 12.94 -0.98 -3.10
N TYR A 257 13.73 0.02 -2.80
CA TYR A 257 13.33 1.23 -2.10
C TYR A 257 13.82 2.39 -2.95
N ASP A 258 13.21 3.55 -2.77
CA ASP A 258 13.67 4.75 -3.46
C ASP A 258 14.76 5.42 -2.60
N ASP A 259 15.99 5.46 -3.15
CA ASP A 259 17.18 5.99 -2.47
C ASP A 259 17.09 7.49 -2.19
N SER A 260 16.08 8.19 -2.70
CA SER A 260 15.81 9.58 -2.38
C SER A 260 15.09 9.78 -1.03
N PHE A 261 14.61 8.69 -0.41
CA PHE A 261 14.01 8.71 0.92
C PHE A 261 15.09 8.61 2.01
N ASP A 262 15.11 9.59 2.92
CA ASP A 262 16.05 9.67 4.06
C ASP A 262 15.43 9.04 5.32
N CYS A 263 14.74 7.92 5.13
CA CYS A 263 14.05 7.19 6.17
C CYS A 263 14.50 5.74 6.20
N ASP A 264 14.53 5.15 7.40
CA ASP A 264 14.82 3.74 7.60
C ASP A 264 13.65 2.89 7.10
N LEU A 265 13.69 2.61 5.80
CA LEU A 265 12.72 1.82 5.08
C LEU A 265 13.40 0.58 4.48
N ALA A 266 12.85 -0.60 4.75
CA ALA A 266 13.41 -1.85 4.27
C ALA A 266 12.34 -2.76 3.67
N VAL A 267 12.75 -3.53 2.66
CA VAL A 267 12.01 -4.68 2.14
C VAL A 267 12.79 -5.93 2.50
N ASP A 268 12.22 -6.74 3.39
CA ASP A 268 12.79 -7.99 3.87
C ASP A 268 12.08 -9.18 3.22
N VAL A 269 12.77 -9.79 2.25
CA VAL A 269 12.32 -11.01 1.58
C VAL A 269 12.82 -12.21 2.39
N ARG A 270 11.93 -12.79 3.20
CA ARG A 270 12.27 -13.95 4.05
C ARG A 270 12.14 -15.27 3.30
N SER A 271 11.16 -15.36 2.41
CA SER A 271 10.85 -16.54 1.61
C SER A 271 9.92 -16.17 0.44
N ALA A 272 9.71 -17.11 -0.46
CA ALA A 272 8.76 -16.94 -1.57
C ALA A 272 7.31 -16.66 -1.10
N ASP A 273 6.96 -17.11 0.10
CA ASP A 273 5.65 -16.93 0.72
C ASP A 273 5.58 -15.83 1.79
N ARG A 274 6.69 -15.10 2.05
CA ARG A 274 6.73 -14.06 3.08
C ARG A 274 7.66 -12.90 2.75
N VAL A 275 7.09 -11.70 2.66
CA VAL A 275 7.81 -10.44 2.43
C VAL A 275 7.33 -9.39 3.43
N ALA A 276 8.25 -8.75 4.14
CA ALA A 276 7.97 -7.64 5.03
C ALA A 276 8.40 -6.31 4.41
N ILE A 277 7.60 -5.27 4.68
CA ILE A 277 7.99 -3.88 4.46
C ILE A 277 8.07 -3.26 5.84
N ASP A 278 9.30 -2.98 6.27
CA ASP A 278 9.59 -2.43 7.57
C ASP A 278 9.80 -0.92 7.42
N THR A 279 9.07 -0.17 8.23
CA THR A 279 9.25 1.27 8.42
C THR A 279 9.74 1.44 9.86
N ALA A 280 11.04 1.65 10.05
CA ALA A 280 11.54 1.85 11.40
C ALA A 280 11.08 3.23 11.88
N SER A 281 10.12 3.26 12.81
CA SER A 281 9.67 4.51 13.44
C SER A 281 10.53 4.91 14.64
N GLU A 282 11.54 4.11 14.99
CA GLU A 282 12.47 4.42 16.07
C GLU A 282 13.86 4.60 15.50
N GLN A 283 14.27 5.85 15.32
CA GLN A 283 15.63 6.16 15.74
C GLN A 283 15.64 5.97 17.26
N PRO A 284 16.30 4.94 17.82
CA PRO A 284 16.54 4.91 19.25
C PRO A 284 17.25 6.22 19.58
N GLY A 285 16.60 7.06 20.38
CA GLY A 285 17.12 8.37 20.71
C GLY A 285 18.58 8.24 21.10
N GLU A 286 19.46 8.96 20.39
CA GLU A 286 20.85 9.15 20.79
C GLU A 286 20.85 9.74 22.20
N THR A 287 20.90 8.86 23.20
CA THR A 287 21.20 9.24 24.56
C THR A 287 22.71 9.48 24.62
N GLY A 288 23.09 10.72 24.37
CA GLY A 288 24.35 11.28 24.85
C GLY A 288 25.57 10.99 24.00
N ARG A 289 25.79 11.83 22.99
CA ARG A 289 27.14 12.31 22.69
C ARG A 289 27.13 13.83 22.70
N THR A 290 27.49 14.40 23.85
CA THR A 290 27.99 15.78 23.92
C THR A 290 29.28 15.83 23.12
N THR A 291 29.19 16.13 21.82
CA THR A 291 30.31 16.70 21.11
C THR A 291 30.30 18.19 21.38
N ASP A 292 31.25 18.63 22.19
CA ASP A 292 31.64 20.03 22.29
C ASP A 292 31.85 20.60 20.88
N TRP A 293 30.99 21.54 20.49
CA TRP A 293 31.20 22.36 19.30
C TRP A 293 32.25 23.43 19.62
N PRO A 294 33.32 23.58 18.82
CA PRO A 294 34.11 24.80 18.89
C PRO A 294 33.27 25.95 18.33
N ALA A 295 33.20 27.02 19.10
CA ALA A 295 32.57 28.27 18.72
C ALA A 295 33.21 28.86 17.46
N GLY A 296 32.36 29.34 16.55
CA GLY A 296 32.72 30.35 15.56
C GLY A 296 32.88 29.84 14.13
N ILE A 297 31.76 29.73 13.39
CA ILE A 297 31.73 29.94 11.94
C ILE A 297 30.45 30.72 11.61
N ASP A 298 30.63 31.92 11.07
CA ASP A 298 29.58 32.75 10.46
C ASP A 298 29.03 32.03 9.22
N LEU A 299 27.71 31.86 9.17
CA LEU A 299 27.00 31.40 7.97
C LEU A 299 26.47 32.60 7.17
N PRO A 300 26.60 32.60 5.83
CA PRO A 300 26.23 33.72 4.98
C PRO A 300 24.71 33.89 4.80
N SER A 301 24.32 35.13 4.54
CA SER A 301 22.97 35.73 4.69
C SER A 301 21.89 35.36 3.66
N TRP A 302 21.94 34.18 3.05
CA TRP A 302 20.99 33.79 1.98
C TRP A 302 20.19 32.53 2.33
N VAL A 303 19.45 32.59 3.43
CA VAL A 303 18.34 31.67 3.71
C VAL A 303 17.13 32.49 4.18
N ARG A 304 16.26 32.86 3.24
CA ARG A 304 14.85 33.22 3.48
C ARG A 304 14.03 32.81 2.25
N GLN A 305 12.88 32.19 2.52
CA GLN A 305 11.88 31.62 1.59
C GLN A 305 12.34 30.23 1.10
N TRP A 306 11.79 29.11 1.59
CA TRP A 306 10.40 28.77 1.90
C TRP A 306 10.28 27.97 3.19
#